data_AF-A0A937G2Q1-F1
#
_entry.id   AF-A0A937G2Q1-F1
#
_cell.length_a   1.000
_cell.length_b   1.000
_cell.length_c   1.000
_cell.angle_alpha   90.00
_cell.angle_beta   90.00
_cell.angle_gamma   90.00
#
_symmetry.space_group_name_H-M   'P 1'
#
loop_
_entity.id
_entity.type
_entity.pdbx_description
1 polymer ?
#
loop_
_entity_poly.entity_id
_entity_poly.type
_entity_poly.pdbx_seq_one_letter_code
_entity_poly.pdbx_strand_id
1 'polypeptide(L)'
;MSLSVEQQQNFNTFNKRLGFESEVPSSFPSEVKNGRLILSKDPAKSSVPPKLITVNNIDELKALIKAPSAGSNGQVDYLPPLNLTAVKSKSDLSKSQRQQLKRMTLSYVIGDSDKVGSDDKEFINKTAFPLTLAAFTADNYTVESGKVLTLTDGTVNNFGTLTVEAGGQIESDGTAYLNCQTLIQQGQVTPGTYTIRCELPAIDPAQAENGDPGNTPTTPGEKGKNGVKCSSHCKSNPTNGSQGAGGGNGGNGHDGLHGAHGPILYCTINNAEGNIVIYAGAQEGQKGGDGGNGGNGGPGGPPGDNPGPCTNAQSGSQGNGGDGGDGGKGGNGGDGSQVYFTYGGTGTVSPMFGHTNGAKGGSRGQRGTGFEDGKDGEPGDNGDPGAPPVIKAVRN
;
A
#
# COMPACT_ATOMS: atom_id res chain seq x y z
N MET A 1 33.35 18.59 -5.65
CA MET A 1 33.65 19.24 -6.95
C MET A 1 32.81 20.51 -7.03
N SER A 2 33.33 21.59 -7.60
CA SER A 2 32.57 22.83 -7.79
C SER A 2 31.72 22.74 -9.06
N LEU A 3 30.49 23.24 -9.00
CA LEU A 3 29.61 23.34 -10.18
C LEU A 3 30.24 24.23 -11.26
N SER A 4 29.94 23.94 -12.52
CA SER A 4 30.22 24.88 -13.62
C SER A 4 29.40 26.16 -13.45
N VAL A 5 29.82 27.25 -14.12
CA VAL A 5 29.08 28.53 -14.08
C VAL A 5 27.63 28.35 -14.54
N GLU A 6 27.41 27.57 -15.59
CA GLU A 6 26.07 27.26 -16.11
C GLU A 6 25.25 26.43 -15.11
N GLN A 7 25.86 25.41 -14.48
CA GLN A 7 25.20 24.61 -13.46
C GLN A 7 24.81 25.47 -12.24
N GLN A 8 25.69 26.36 -11.79
CA GLN A 8 25.39 27.29 -10.70
C GLN A 8 24.25 28.24 -11.06
N GLN A 9 24.23 28.76 -12.30
CA GLN A 9 23.14 29.61 -12.79
C GLN A 9 21.80 28.85 -12.85
N ASN A 10 21.82 27.60 -13.32
CA ASN A 10 20.65 26.73 -13.37
C ASN A 10 20.11 26.41 -11.97
N PHE A 11 20.99 26.07 -11.03
CA PHE A 11 20.66 25.86 -9.63
C PHE A 11 20.03 27.11 -9.00
N ASN A 12 20.67 28.27 -9.15
CA ASN A 12 20.17 29.54 -8.61
C ASN A 12 18.84 29.95 -9.25
N THR A 13 18.66 29.72 -10.56
CA THR A 13 17.40 29.97 -11.26
C THR A 13 16.27 29.11 -10.72
N PHE A 14 16.55 27.84 -10.41
CA PHE A 14 15.57 26.94 -9.81
C PHE A 14 15.22 27.37 -8.37
N ASN A 15 16.22 27.71 -7.54
CA ASN A 15 16.00 28.23 -6.18
C ASN A 15 15.09 29.46 -6.17
N LYS A 16 15.29 30.40 -7.11
CA LYS A 16 14.42 31.58 -7.25
C LYS A 16 12.97 31.19 -7.57
N ARG A 17 12.74 30.17 -8.40
CA ARG A 17 11.38 29.66 -8.68
C ARG A 17 10.73 29.04 -7.44
N LEU A 18 11.52 28.39 -6.60
CA LEU A 18 11.09 27.88 -5.30
C LEU A 18 10.94 28.99 -4.22
N GLY A 19 11.14 30.26 -4.60
CA GLY A 19 11.02 31.40 -3.70
C GLY A 19 12.17 31.53 -2.71
N PHE A 20 13.29 30.83 -2.88
CA PHE A 20 14.50 31.08 -2.09
C PHE A 20 15.15 32.37 -2.59
N GLU A 21 15.30 33.34 -1.68
CA GLU A 21 16.13 34.52 -1.94
C GLU A 21 17.59 34.08 -2.08
N SER A 22 18.35 34.82 -2.89
CA SER A 22 19.70 34.45 -3.33
C SER A 22 20.56 33.89 -2.20
N GLU A 23 20.92 32.61 -2.34
CA GLU A 23 22.04 31.92 -1.68
C GLU A 23 21.86 31.36 -0.26
N VAL A 24 20.66 31.34 0.32
CA VAL A 24 20.46 30.59 1.59
C VAL A 24 19.82 29.23 1.28
N PRO A 25 20.61 28.16 1.09
CA PRO A 25 20.07 26.81 1.01
C PRO A 25 19.33 26.43 2.30
N SER A 26 18.52 25.39 2.25
CA SER A 26 17.96 24.81 3.46
C SER A 26 19.08 24.39 4.43
N SER A 27 18.83 24.50 5.73
CA SER A 27 19.80 24.08 6.74
C SER A 27 19.71 22.57 6.95
N PHE A 28 20.58 21.83 6.25
CA PHE A 28 20.71 20.38 6.44
C PHE A 28 21.51 20.09 7.72
N PRO A 29 21.06 19.14 8.56
CA PRO A 29 21.78 18.78 9.78
C PRO A 29 23.10 18.07 9.44
N SER A 30 24.12 18.28 10.27
CA SER A 30 25.41 17.56 10.17
C SER A 30 25.29 16.10 10.60
N GLU A 31 24.28 15.75 11.39
CA GLU A 31 24.00 14.39 11.84
C GLU A 31 22.58 13.95 11.47
N VAL A 32 22.48 12.74 10.95
CA VAL A 32 21.21 12.15 10.52
C VAL A 32 20.70 11.16 11.56
N LYS A 33 19.59 11.49 12.24
CA LYS A 33 18.96 10.62 13.24
C LYS A 33 18.53 9.29 12.62
N ASN A 34 18.81 8.18 13.31
CA ASN A 34 18.49 6.81 12.85
C ASN A 34 18.99 6.47 11.44
N GLY A 35 20.00 7.20 10.95
CA GLY A 35 20.52 7.04 9.60
C GLY A 35 19.58 7.47 8.48
N ARG A 36 18.47 8.16 8.76
CA ARG A 36 17.50 8.63 7.76
C ARG A 36 17.30 10.14 7.82
N LEU A 37 17.58 10.84 6.72
CA LEU A 37 17.23 12.24 6.56
C LEU A 37 15.90 12.31 5.82
N ILE A 38 14.87 12.86 6.46
CA ILE A 38 13.53 12.91 5.90
C ILE A 38 13.23 14.34 5.46
N LEU A 39 12.90 14.53 4.19
CA LEU A 39 12.40 15.79 3.64
C LEU A 39 10.88 15.67 3.53
N SER A 40 10.15 16.41 4.36
CA SER A 40 8.68 16.31 4.42
C SER A 40 7.96 17.64 4.53
N LYS A 41 6.75 17.68 3.99
CA LYS A 41 5.83 18.81 4.16
C LYS A 41 5.34 18.98 5.59
N ASP A 42 5.34 17.91 6.38
CA ASP A 42 5.01 17.96 7.81
C ASP A 42 6.26 18.34 8.62
N PRO A 43 6.32 19.54 9.23
CA PRO A 43 7.48 19.99 10.00
C PRO A 43 7.83 19.07 11.17
N ALA A 44 6.86 18.33 11.73
CA ALA A 44 7.11 17.41 12.85
C ALA A 44 7.83 16.12 12.41
N LYS A 45 7.73 15.76 11.13
CA LYS A 45 8.38 14.58 10.53
C LYS A 45 9.65 14.92 9.78
N SER A 46 9.75 16.15 9.27
CA SER A 46 10.88 16.58 8.46
C SER A 46 12.14 16.78 9.30
N SER A 47 13.28 16.26 8.83
CA SER A 47 14.61 16.51 9.39
C SER A 47 15.14 17.90 9.04
N VAL A 48 14.61 18.50 7.97
CA VAL A 48 14.94 19.85 7.52
C VAL A 48 13.66 20.69 7.54
N PRO A 49 13.65 21.94 8.06
CA PRO A 49 12.46 22.77 8.04
C PRO A 49 11.96 23.00 6.60
N PRO A 50 10.69 22.64 6.28
CA PRO A 50 10.17 22.80 4.93
C PRO A 50 9.87 24.26 4.61
N LYS A 51 10.21 24.69 3.39
CA LYS A 51 9.65 25.91 2.81
C LYS A 51 8.41 25.58 2.00
N LEU A 52 7.23 25.97 2.48
CA LEU A 52 5.99 25.70 1.76
C LEU A 52 5.83 26.66 0.58
N ILE A 53 5.53 26.11 -0.59
CA ILE A 53 5.22 26.85 -1.81
C ILE A 53 3.84 26.44 -2.33
N THR A 54 3.16 27.36 -3.00
CA THR A 54 1.86 27.12 -3.63
C THR A 54 2.04 27.09 -5.14
N VAL A 55 1.63 26.00 -5.77
CA VAL A 55 1.55 25.82 -7.21
C VAL A 55 0.09 25.99 -7.61
N ASN A 56 -0.22 26.98 -8.43
CA ASN A 56 -1.60 27.42 -8.67
C ASN A 56 -2.32 26.62 -9.76
N ASN A 57 -1.57 26.01 -10.67
CA ASN A 57 -2.10 25.25 -11.79
C ASN A 57 -1.07 24.25 -12.33
N ILE A 58 -1.53 23.39 -13.24
CA ILE A 58 -0.70 22.35 -13.85
C ILE A 58 0.42 22.89 -14.76
N ASP A 59 0.26 24.10 -15.33
CA ASP A 59 1.33 24.73 -16.12
C ASP A 59 2.51 25.13 -15.23
N GLU A 60 2.21 25.69 -14.07
CA GLU A 60 3.22 26.03 -13.06
C GLU A 60 3.93 24.77 -12.54
N LEU A 61 3.19 23.68 -12.33
CA LEU A 61 3.78 22.39 -11.95
C LEU A 61 4.71 21.86 -13.05
N LYS A 62 4.29 21.90 -14.32
CA LYS A 62 5.11 21.48 -15.46
C LYS A 62 6.39 22.32 -15.57
N ALA A 63 6.26 23.64 -15.44
CA ALA A 63 7.39 24.57 -15.49
C ALA A 63 8.38 24.35 -14.33
N LEU A 64 7.89 23.90 -13.18
CA LEU A 64 8.69 23.51 -12.02
C LEU A 64 9.51 22.25 -12.31
N ILE A 65 8.93 21.26 -12.99
CA ILE A 65 9.56 19.96 -13.23
C ILE A 65 10.57 19.99 -14.38
N LYS A 66 10.45 20.95 -15.32
CA LYS A 66 11.33 21.08 -16.51
C LYS A 66 11.48 19.75 -17.29
N ALA A 67 10.41 18.96 -17.40
CA ALA A 67 10.45 17.76 -18.22
C ALA A 67 10.75 18.12 -19.70
N PRO A 68 11.60 17.36 -20.41
CA PRO A 68 12.03 17.68 -21.76
C PRO A 68 10.83 17.77 -22.71
N SER A 69 10.75 18.89 -23.42
CA SER A 69 9.78 19.11 -24.48
C SER A 69 10.16 18.28 -25.73
N ALA A 70 9.41 17.20 -25.96
CA ALA A 70 9.03 16.74 -27.30
C ALA A 70 10.07 16.05 -28.22
N GLY A 71 11.11 15.38 -27.71
CA GLY A 71 12.00 14.57 -28.57
C GLY A 71 11.51 13.15 -28.89
N SER A 72 10.89 12.48 -27.91
CA SER A 72 10.41 11.09 -28.04
C SER A 72 9.04 10.96 -27.36
N ASN A 73 7.99 11.26 -28.11
CA ASN A 73 6.60 11.11 -27.66
C ASN A 73 6.15 9.64 -27.56
N GLY A 74 6.98 8.67 -27.95
CA GLY A 74 6.68 7.23 -27.89
C GLY A 74 6.65 6.65 -26.47
N GLN A 75 6.92 7.46 -25.45
CA GLN A 75 7.06 7.03 -24.06
C GLN A 75 6.00 7.63 -23.14
N VAL A 76 5.03 8.41 -23.61
CA VAL A 76 3.93 8.94 -22.79
C VAL A 76 2.61 8.46 -23.38
N ASP A 77 1.81 7.78 -22.56
CA ASP A 77 0.48 7.34 -22.98
C ASP A 77 -0.47 8.54 -22.93
N TYR A 78 -0.82 9.06 -24.11
CA TYR A 78 -1.88 10.06 -24.23
C TYR A 78 -3.22 9.33 -24.34
N LEU A 79 -4.01 9.46 -23.29
CA LEU A 79 -5.35 8.88 -23.23
C LEU A 79 -6.33 9.78 -24.01
N PRO A 80 -7.41 9.20 -24.58
CA PRO A 80 -8.48 10.00 -25.16
C PRO A 80 -9.09 10.92 -24.09
N PRO A 81 -9.63 12.10 -24.46
CA PRO A 81 -10.23 13.05 -23.52
C PRO A 81 -11.28 12.42 -22.61
N LEU A 82 -11.41 12.92 -21.37
CA LEU A 82 -12.44 12.43 -20.46
C LEU A 82 -13.81 12.93 -20.92
N ASN A 83 -14.79 12.03 -20.89
CA ASN A 83 -16.18 12.49 -20.98
C ASN A 83 -16.62 13.08 -19.63
N LEU A 84 -16.56 14.41 -19.54
CA LEU A 84 -16.87 15.18 -18.32
C LEU A 84 -18.32 15.70 -18.29
N THR A 85 -19.15 15.40 -19.28
CA THR A 85 -20.51 15.98 -19.42
C THR A 85 -21.43 15.81 -18.20
N ALA A 86 -21.26 14.72 -17.44
CA ALA A 86 -22.02 14.46 -16.21
C ALA A 86 -21.24 14.72 -14.91
N VAL A 87 -19.97 15.13 -14.99
CA VAL A 87 -19.06 15.26 -13.84
C VAL A 87 -19.02 16.72 -13.39
N LYS A 88 -19.64 17.03 -12.25
CA LYS A 88 -19.67 18.40 -11.69
C LYS A 88 -18.55 18.63 -10.68
N SER A 89 -18.08 17.56 -10.07
CA SER A 89 -17.09 17.54 -8.99
C SER A 89 -16.21 16.29 -9.03
N LYS A 90 -15.09 16.30 -8.27
CA LYS A 90 -14.17 15.16 -8.16
C LYS A 90 -14.83 13.90 -7.58
N SER A 91 -15.86 14.05 -6.75
CA SER A 91 -16.60 12.92 -6.19
C SER A 91 -17.41 12.16 -7.23
N ASP A 92 -17.84 12.84 -8.31
CA ASP A 92 -18.67 12.25 -9.37
C ASP A 92 -17.87 11.35 -10.33
N LEU A 93 -16.53 11.36 -10.22
CA LEU A 93 -15.67 10.51 -11.04
C LEU A 93 -15.78 9.05 -10.58
N SER A 94 -16.06 8.16 -11.53
CA SER A 94 -15.88 6.70 -11.36
C SER A 94 -14.41 6.35 -11.08
N LYS A 95 -14.15 5.15 -10.56
CA LYS A 95 -12.76 4.66 -10.33
C LYS A 95 -11.90 4.75 -11.59
N SER A 96 -12.45 4.36 -12.74
CA SER A 96 -11.77 4.44 -14.04
C SER A 96 -11.46 5.88 -14.45
N GLN A 97 -12.42 6.80 -14.33
CA GLN A 97 -12.19 8.22 -14.65
C GLN A 97 -11.16 8.86 -13.73
N ARG A 98 -11.11 8.49 -12.44
CA ARG A 98 -10.07 8.95 -11.50
C ARG A 98 -8.68 8.48 -11.92
N GLN A 99 -8.56 7.23 -12.36
CA GLN A 99 -7.28 6.69 -12.86
C GLN A 99 -6.86 7.37 -14.17
N GLN A 100 -7.79 7.58 -15.10
CA GLN A 100 -7.53 8.31 -16.35
C GLN A 100 -7.10 9.76 -16.08
N LEU A 101 -7.77 10.47 -15.16
CA LEU A 101 -7.40 11.83 -14.78
C LEU A 101 -5.98 11.92 -14.19
N LYS A 102 -5.60 10.94 -13.35
CA LYS A 102 -4.22 10.84 -12.82
C LYS A 102 -3.22 10.65 -13.96
N ARG A 103 -3.50 9.74 -14.90
CA ARG A 103 -2.64 9.49 -16.08
C ARG A 103 -2.56 10.70 -17.00
N MET A 104 -3.65 11.45 -17.19
CA MET A 104 -3.65 12.70 -17.96
C MET A 104 -2.84 13.80 -17.29
N THR A 105 -2.99 13.98 -15.98
CA THR A 105 -2.21 14.95 -15.20
C THR A 105 -0.72 14.66 -15.36
N LEU A 106 -0.36 13.39 -15.23
CA LEU A 106 0.99 12.90 -15.48
C LEU A 106 1.45 13.22 -16.91
N SER A 107 0.70 12.80 -17.94
CA SER A 107 1.06 13.03 -19.35
C SER A 107 1.18 14.51 -19.71
N TYR A 108 0.36 15.38 -19.11
CA TYR A 108 0.47 16.83 -19.26
C TYR A 108 1.81 17.35 -18.74
N VAL A 109 2.19 16.90 -17.54
CA VAL A 109 3.36 17.36 -16.81
C VAL A 109 4.67 16.90 -17.45
N ILE A 110 4.76 15.63 -17.85
CA ILE A 110 6.01 15.06 -18.39
C ILE A 110 6.10 15.03 -19.92
N GLY A 111 4.95 15.15 -20.59
CA GLY A 111 4.84 14.98 -22.04
C GLY A 111 4.56 16.30 -22.76
N ASP A 112 4.04 16.17 -23.96
CA ASP A 112 3.48 17.22 -24.78
C ASP A 112 2.10 17.61 -24.25
N SER A 113 2.01 18.79 -23.64
CA SER A 113 0.77 19.28 -23.01
C SER A 113 -0.33 19.54 -24.02
N ASP A 114 0.02 19.78 -25.29
CA ASP A 114 -0.95 20.11 -26.34
C ASP A 114 -1.77 18.89 -26.75
N LYS A 115 -1.34 17.69 -26.35
CA LYS A 115 -2.06 16.43 -26.56
C LYS A 115 -3.09 16.11 -25.48
N VAL A 116 -3.14 16.90 -24.41
CA VAL A 116 -4.16 16.79 -23.37
C VAL A 116 -5.23 17.84 -23.66
N GLY A 117 -6.50 17.41 -23.71
CA GLY A 117 -7.62 18.29 -24.07
C GLY A 117 -7.74 19.50 -23.13
N SER A 118 -8.20 20.63 -23.67
CA SER A 118 -8.42 21.86 -22.89
C SER A 118 -9.37 21.66 -21.71
N ASP A 119 -10.44 20.88 -21.92
CA ASP A 119 -11.46 20.60 -20.91
C ASP A 119 -10.88 19.73 -19.79
N ASP A 120 -10.01 18.77 -20.13
CA ASP A 120 -9.29 17.96 -19.15
C ASP A 120 -8.34 18.83 -18.32
N LYS A 121 -7.58 19.74 -18.97
CA LYS A 121 -6.70 20.69 -18.28
C LYS A 121 -7.47 21.58 -17.30
N GLU A 122 -8.59 22.15 -17.73
CA GLU A 122 -9.44 22.98 -16.86
C GLU A 122 -9.94 22.17 -15.66
N PHE A 123 -10.39 20.94 -15.90
CA PHE A 123 -10.87 20.07 -14.84
C PHE A 123 -9.77 19.64 -13.87
N ILE A 124 -8.56 19.35 -14.35
CA ILE A 124 -7.40 19.08 -13.49
C ILE A 124 -7.10 20.30 -12.61
N ASN A 125 -7.01 21.50 -13.19
CA ASN A 125 -6.77 22.74 -12.45
C ASN A 125 -7.85 22.97 -11.38
N LYS A 126 -9.12 22.72 -11.69
CA LYS A 126 -10.23 22.85 -10.75
C LYS A 126 -10.21 21.84 -9.60
N THR A 127 -9.66 20.64 -9.81
CA THR A 127 -9.80 19.50 -8.87
C THR A 127 -8.53 19.10 -8.12
N ALA A 128 -7.36 19.53 -8.62
CA ALA A 128 -6.05 19.19 -8.05
C ALA A 128 -5.25 20.42 -7.59
N PHE A 129 -5.67 21.63 -7.96
CA PHE A 129 -4.96 22.87 -7.65
C PHE A 129 -5.86 23.87 -6.89
N PRO A 130 -5.27 24.81 -6.12
CA PRO A 130 -3.84 24.97 -5.85
C PRO A 130 -3.23 23.83 -5.03
N LEU A 131 -1.99 23.46 -5.34
CA LEU A 131 -1.22 22.43 -4.65
C LEU A 131 -0.18 23.08 -3.73
N THR A 132 -0.06 22.59 -2.50
CA THR A 132 1.02 23.00 -1.58
C THR A 132 2.14 21.96 -1.59
N LEU A 133 3.34 22.38 -1.97
CA LEU A 133 4.56 21.58 -1.95
C LEU A 133 5.53 22.07 -0.86
N ALA A 134 6.39 21.19 -0.37
CA ALA A 134 7.51 21.56 0.48
C ALA A 134 8.81 21.56 -0.34
N ALA A 135 9.47 22.71 -0.35
CA ALA A 135 10.68 22.96 -1.12
C ALA A 135 11.93 22.85 -0.23
N PHE A 136 12.94 22.14 -0.74
CA PHE A 136 14.23 21.94 -0.10
C PHE A 136 15.37 22.18 -1.07
N THR A 137 16.43 22.85 -0.62
CA THR A 137 17.57 23.18 -1.48
C THR A 137 18.88 22.97 -0.74
N ALA A 138 19.90 22.43 -1.41
CA ALA A 138 21.26 22.32 -0.87
C ALA A 138 22.30 22.43 -1.99
N ASP A 139 23.37 23.18 -1.75
CA ASP A 139 24.47 23.28 -2.71
C ASP A 139 25.16 21.92 -2.89
N ASN A 140 25.42 21.23 -1.79
CA ASN A 140 26.01 19.90 -1.79
C ASN A 140 25.37 19.07 -0.67
N TYR A 141 24.99 17.84 -0.99
CA TYR A 141 24.58 16.86 0.01
C TYR A 141 25.15 15.48 -0.33
N THR A 142 25.56 14.75 0.69
CA THR A 142 26.10 13.40 0.57
C THR A 142 25.21 12.45 1.35
N VAL A 143 24.66 11.46 0.66
CA VAL A 143 24.04 10.29 1.28
C VAL A 143 25.17 9.30 1.60
N GLU A 144 25.62 9.34 2.85
CA GLU A 144 26.72 8.48 3.32
C GLU A 144 26.33 6.99 3.27
N SER A 145 27.34 6.13 3.31
CA SER A 145 27.15 4.67 3.37
C SER A 145 26.20 4.25 4.50
N GLY A 146 25.18 3.45 4.16
CA GLY A 146 24.16 2.97 5.10
C GLY A 146 23.15 4.03 5.56
N LYS A 147 23.18 5.24 4.98
CA LYS A 147 22.22 6.30 5.23
C LYS A 147 21.19 6.39 4.11
N VAL A 148 20.03 6.96 4.44
CA VAL A 148 18.92 7.16 3.50
C VAL A 148 18.50 8.62 3.47
N LEU A 149 18.35 9.18 2.27
CA LEU A 149 17.63 10.43 2.01
C LEU A 149 16.19 10.09 1.58
N THR A 150 15.20 10.39 2.41
CA THR A 150 13.78 10.15 2.11
C THR A 150 13.11 11.42 1.60
N LEU A 151 12.54 11.34 0.40
CA LEU A 151 11.71 12.37 -0.22
C LEU A 151 10.24 11.97 -0.02
N THR A 152 9.51 12.72 0.82
CA THR A 152 8.10 12.36 1.05
C THR A 152 7.15 12.93 0.00
N ASP A 153 5.89 12.49 0.04
CA ASP A 153 4.83 13.06 -0.79
C ASP A 153 4.75 14.60 -0.73
N GLY A 154 4.63 15.22 -1.90
CA GLY A 154 4.50 16.67 -2.06
C GLY A 154 5.79 17.44 -1.83
N THR A 155 6.96 16.86 -2.09
CA THR A 155 8.26 17.55 -1.96
C THR A 155 8.88 17.92 -3.31
N VAL A 156 9.53 19.08 -3.35
CA VAL A 156 10.38 19.51 -4.47
C VAL A 156 11.77 19.83 -3.94
N ASN A 157 12.77 19.17 -4.52
CA ASN A 157 14.12 19.15 -3.98
C ASN A 157 15.07 19.64 -5.06
N ASN A 158 15.98 20.55 -4.72
CA ASN A 158 16.98 21.06 -5.64
C ASN A 158 18.38 20.94 -5.04
N PHE A 159 19.22 20.13 -5.66
CA PHE A 159 20.61 19.94 -5.24
C PHE A 159 21.57 20.53 -6.26
N GLY A 160 22.63 21.19 -5.81
CA GLY A 160 23.79 21.45 -6.66
C GLY A 160 24.46 20.12 -6.97
N THR A 161 25.14 19.55 -5.99
CA THR A 161 25.69 18.19 -6.06
C THR A 161 24.98 17.28 -5.06
N LEU A 162 24.49 16.13 -5.53
CA LEU A 162 24.02 15.04 -4.68
C LEU A 162 24.96 13.85 -4.87
N THR A 163 25.70 13.49 -3.83
CA THR A 163 26.58 12.33 -3.85
C THR A 163 25.91 11.19 -3.09
N VAL A 164 25.89 9.99 -3.68
CA VAL A 164 25.42 8.77 -3.04
C VAL A 164 26.61 7.84 -2.92
N GLU A 165 27.07 7.62 -1.68
CA GLU A 165 28.17 6.69 -1.41
C GLU A 165 27.73 5.24 -1.61
N ALA A 166 28.69 4.31 -1.62
CA ALA A 166 28.39 2.89 -1.70
C ALA A 166 27.52 2.47 -0.49
N GLY A 167 26.30 2.02 -0.76
CA GLY A 167 25.31 1.64 0.27
C GLY A 167 24.46 2.79 0.82
N GLY A 168 24.70 4.03 0.40
CA GLY A 168 23.75 5.14 0.60
C GLY A 168 22.56 5.01 -0.35
N GLN A 169 21.39 5.52 0.03
CA GLN A 169 20.16 5.40 -0.77
C GLN A 169 19.31 6.67 -0.78
N ILE A 170 18.64 6.94 -1.89
CA ILE A 170 17.54 7.89 -1.98
C ILE A 170 16.24 7.11 -2.01
N GLU A 171 15.31 7.39 -1.11
CA GLU A 171 13.99 6.78 -1.07
C GLU A 171 12.90 7.81 -1.40
N SER A 172 11.89 7.41 -2.17
CA SER A 172 10.65 8.17 -2.30
C SER A 172 9.51 7.37 -1.67
N ASP A 173 8.70 7.98 -0.80
CA ASP A 173 7.50 7.34 -0.21
C ASP A 173 6.18 7.92 -0.75
N GLY A 174 6.26 8.84 -1.71
CA GLY A 174 5.10 9.46 -2.34
C GLY A 174 5.46 10.19 -3.64
N THR A 175 4.67 11.19 -4.01
CA THR A 175 4.96 12.02 -5.20
C THR A 175 6.04 13.04 -4.87
N ALA A 176 7.22 12.92 -5.47
CA ALA A 176 8.35 13.82 -5.23
C ALA A 176 9.01 14.30 -6.53
N TYR A 177 9.62 15.48 -6.46
CA TYR A 177 10.34 16.12 -7.55
C TYR A 177 11.80 16.34 -7.13
N LEU A 178 12.75 15.76 -7.86
CA LEU A 178 14.18 15.84 -7.59
C LEU A 178 14.88 16.52 -8.77
N ASN A 179 15.32 17.76 -8.57
CA ASN A 179 16.21 18.46 -9.48
C ASN A 179 17.64 18.42 -8.92
N CYS A 180 18.62 18.12 -9.78
CA CYS A 180 20.02 18.07 -9.37
C CYS A 180 20.93 18.55 -10.50
N GLN A 181 21.96 19.35 -10.20
CA GLN A 181 22.95 19.70 -11.21
C GLN A 181 23.92 18.55 -11.47
N THR A 182 24.40 17.91 -10.41
CA THR A 182 25.31 16.75 -10.50
C THR A 182 24.92 15.66 -9.51
N LEU A 183 24.47 14.50 -10.00
CA LEU A 183 24.22 13.30 -9.20
C LEU A 183 25.38 12.32 -9.38
N ILE A 184 26.04 11.96 -8.29
CA ILE A 184 27.21 11.07 -8.31
C ILE A 184 26.88 9.80 -7.54
N GLN A 185 26.82 8.65 -8.22
CA GLN A 185 26.89 7.35 -7.53
C GLN A 185 28.35 6.93 -7.40
N GLN A 186 28.82 6.82 -6.16
CA GLN A 186 30.15 6.30 -5.86
C GLN A 186 30.12 4.81 -5.55
N GLY A 187 31.17 4.11 -5.98
CA GLY A 187 31.30 2.67 -5.78
C GLY A 187 30.35 1.83 -6.63
N GLN A 188 30.39 0.51 -6.41
CA GLN A 188 29.51 -0.43 -7.07
C GLN A 188 28.22 -0.58 -6.28
N VAL A 189 27.08 -0.54 -6.98
CA VAL A 189 25.81 -0.92 -6.39
C VAL A 189 25.76 -2.45 -6.35
N THR A 190 25.72 -3.03 -5.15
CA THR A 190 25.63 -4.49 -4.95
C THR A 190 24.18 -4.97 -5.09
N PRO A 191 23.94 -6.25 -5.41
CA PRO A 191 22.59 -6.82 -5.41
C PRO A 191 21.85 -6.54 -4.09
N GLY A 192 20.61 -6.05 -4.17
CA GLY A 192 19.82 -5.65 -3.00
C GLY A 192 20.08 -4.23 -2.48
N THR A 193 20.99 -3.48 -3.12
CA THR A 193 21.17 -2.04 -2.88
C THR A 193 20.78 -1.23 -4.10
N TYR A 194 20.36 0.01 -3.89
CA TYR A 194 19.85 0.89 -4.94
C TYR A 194 20.32 2.32 -4.72
N THR A 195 20.63 3.05 -5.78
CA THR A 195 20.84 4.50 -5.69
C THR A 195 19.52 5.17 -5.34
N ILE A 196 18.45 4.75 -6.01
CA ILE A 196 17.09 5.26 -5.82
C ILE A 196 16.15 4.08 -5.59
N ARG A 197 15.35 4.12 -4.52
CA ARG A 197 14.33 3.13 -4.19
C ARG A 197 12.96 3.80 -4.05
N CYS A 198 12.02 3.37 -4.88
CA CYS A 198 10.63 3.79 -4.85
C CYS A 198 9.76 2.57 -4.50
N GLU A 199 9.44 2.41 -3.22
CA GLU A 199 8.64 1.31 -2.70
C GLU A 199 8.11 1.69 -1.31
N LEU A 200 6.94 1.17 -0.96
CA LEU A 200 6.33 1.37 0.35
C LEU A 200 6.61 0.18 1.28
N PRO A 201 6.67 0.40 2.61
CA PRO A 201 6.82 -0.70 3.57
C PRO A 201 5.64 -1.68 3.47
N ALA A 202 5.84 -2.93 3.89
CA ALA A 202 4.77 -3.94 3.94
C ALA A 202 3.62 -3.53 4.90
N ILE A 203 2.42 -4.08 4.67
CA ILE A 203 1.28 -3.91 5.57
C ILE A 203 1.53 -4.69 6.88
N ASP A 204 1.26 -4.05 8.02
CA ASP A 204 1.32 -4.65 9.35
C ASP A 204 -0.06 -4.52 10.04
N PRO A 205 -0.68 -5.63 10.50
CA PRO A 205 -0.23 -7.02 10.39
C PRO A 205 -0.25 -7.56 8.97
N ALA A 206 0.54 -8.60 8.68
CA ALA A 206 0.58 -9.23 7.35
C ALA A 206 -0.70 -10.02 6.99
N GLN A 207 -1.53 -10.34 7.99
CA GLN A 207 -2.79 -11.08 7.86
C GLN A 207 -3.91 -10.30 8.56
N ALA A 208 -5.07 -10.24 7.94
CA ALA A 208 -6.30 -9.71 8.52
C ALA A 208 -6.82 -10.60 9.65
N GLU A 209 -7.71 -10.04 10.48
CA GLU A 209 -8.24 -10.70 11.66
C GLU A 209 -9.01 -11.99 11.32
N ASN A 210 -8.78 -13.04 12.12
CA ASN A 210 -9.47 -14.32 11.96
C ASN A 210 -10.89 -14.24 12.52
N GLY A 211 -11.76 -15.12 12.03
CA GLY A 211 -13.08 -15.31 12.62
C GLY A 211 -13.00 -15.98 14.00
N ASP A 212 -13.88 -15.56 14.90
CA ASP A 212 -13.99 -16.15 16.23
C ASP A 212 -14.46 -17.61 16.17
N PRO A 213 -13.92 -18.50 17.02
CA PRO A 213 -14.44 -19.85 17.12
C PRO A 213 -15.86 -19.86 17.70
N GLY A 214 -16.68 -20.78 17.21
CA GLY A 214 -18.01 -21.05 17.70
C GLY A 214 -17.99 -21.58 19.14
N ASN A 215 -18.97 -21.15 19.93
CA ASN A 215 -19.07 -21.60 21.32
C ASN A 215 -19.41 -23.08 21.42
N THR A 216 -18.80 -23.79 22.37
CA THR A 216 -19.16 -25.18 22.72
C THR A 216 -19.92 -25.20 24.04
N PRO A 217 -21.25 -25.43 24.04
CA PRO A 217 -22.01 -25.54 25.28
C PRO A 217 -21.52 -26.71 26.12
N THR A 218 -21.30 -26.48 27.41
CA THR A 218 -20.85 -27.53 28.35
C THR A 218 -21.99 -28.10 29.20
N THR A 219 -23.14 -27.42 29.24
CA THR A 219 -24.31 -27.84 30.00
C THR A 219 -25.01 -29.01 29.29
N PRO A 220 -25.20 -30.15 29.97
CA PRO A 220 -25.95 -31.27 29.41
C PRO A 220 -27.41 -30.94 29.15
N GLY A 221 -28.04 -31.70 28.26
CA GLY A 221 -29.49 -31.75 28.14
C GLY A 221 -30.19 -32.09 29.48
N GLU A 222 -31.49 -31.89 29.53
CA GLU A 222 -32.29 -32.19 30.71
C GLU A 222 -32.29 -33.69 31.01
N LYS A 223 -32.22 -34.03 32.30
CA LYS A 223 -32.34 -35.42 32.77
C LYS A 223 -33.74 -35.96 32.44
N GLY A 224 -33.78 -37.20 31.97
CA GLY A 224 -35.04 -37.93 31.82
C GLY A 224 -35.78 -38.11 33.16
N LYS A 225 -37.11 -38.20 33.11
CA LYS A 225 -37.91 -38.44 34.32
C LYS A 225 -37.65 -39.85 34.85
N ASN A 226 -37.47 -39.96 36.16
CA ASN A 226 -37.27 -41.25 36.82
C ASN A 226 -38.49 -42.15 36.66
N GLY A 227 -38.24 -43.45 36.56
CA GLY A 227 -39.30 -44.46 36.56
C GLY A 227 -39.97 -44.56 37.93
N VAL A 228 -41.19 -45.09 37.94
CA VAL A 228 -41.93 -45.36 39.18
C VAL A 228 -42.25 -46.85 39.22
N LYS A 229 -41.94 -47.52 40.33
CA LYS A 229 -42.32 -48.91 40.57
C LYS A 229 -43.47 -49.04 41.56
N CYS A 230 -44.30 -50.05 41.35
CA CYS A 230 -45.18 -50.64 42.36
C CYS A 230 -44.51 -51.91 42.90
N SER A 231 -45.07 -52.51 43.96
CA SER A 231 -44.47 -53.63 44.70
C SER A 231 -43.91 -54.77 43.83
N SER A 232 -44.56 -55.11 42.71
CA SER A 232 -44.16 -56.24 41.84
C SER A 232 -43.95 -55.88 40.36
N HIS A 233 -44.22 -54.65 39.92
CA HIS A 233 -44.16 -54.28 38.50
C HIS A 233 -43.85 -52.80 38.30
N CYS A 234 -43.39 -52.46 37.09
CA CYS A 234 -43.17 -51.07 36.69
C CYS A 234 -44.51 -50.33 36.52
N LYS A 235 -44.66 -49.19 37.19
CA LYS A 235 -45.84 -48.30 37.04
C LYS A 235 -45.65 -47.34 35.87
N SER A 236 -44.44 -46.78 35.72
CA SER A 236 -44.06 -45.95 34.58
C SER A 236 -42.57 -46.10 34.31
N ASN A 237 -42.21 -46.34 33.06
CA ASN A 237 -40.80 -46.41 32.66
C ASN A 237 -40.13 -45.04 32.84
N PRO A 238 -38.83 -45.01 33.16
CA PRO A 238 -38.05 -43.79 33.04
C PRO A 238 -38.06 -43.28 31.59
N THR A 239 -37.88 -41.97 31.39
CA THR A 239 -37.71 -41.40 30.04
C THR A 239 -36.24 -41.19 29.73
N ASN A 240 -35.90 -41.14 28.44
CA ASN A 240 -34.57 -40.74 27.99
C ASN A 240 -34.25 -39.29 28.39
N GLY A 241 -32.97 -38.96 28.47
CA GLY A 241 -32.53 -37.56 28.58
C GLY A 241 -32.79 -36.78 27.29
N SER A 242 -32.86 -35.45 27.38
CA SER A 242 -33.04 -34.61 26.19
C SER A 242 -31.73 -34.46 25.41
N GLN A 243 -31.82 -34.04 24.15
CA GLN A 243 -30.65 -33.61 23.39
C GLN A 243 -29.94 -32.45 24.10
N GLY A 244 -28.61 -32.37 23.98
CA GLY A 244 -27.82 -31.21 24.40
C GLY A 244 -28.06 -29.96 23.54
N ALA A 245 -27.57 -28.80 24.00
CA ALA A 245 -27.66 -27.55 23.23
C ALA A 245 -26.78 -27.58 21.98
N GLY A 246 -27.18 -26.92 20.90
CA GLY A 246 -26.36 -26.83 19.69
C GLY A 246 -25.09 -25.99 19.89
N GLY A 247 -24.04 -26.34 19.15
CA GLY A 247 -22.80 -25.57 19.05
C GLY A 247 -23.04 -24.22 18.36
N GLY A 248 -22.21 -23.23 18.69
CA GLY A 248 -22.20 -21.95 17.98
C GLY A 248 -21.46 -22.07 16.65
N ASN A 249 -21.86 -21.28 15.65
CA ASN A 249 -21.12 -21.18 14.40
C ASN A 249 -19.82 -20.40 14.59
N GLY A 250 -18.80 -20.75 13.81
CA GLY A 250 -17.59 -19.94 13.69
C GLY A 250 -17.86 -18.63 12.94
N GLY A 251 -17.14 -17.58 13.32
CA GLY A 251 -17.15 -16.28 12.64
C GLY A 251 -16.37 -16.32 11.33
N ASN A 252 -16.66 -15.38 10.43
CA ASN A 252 -15.92 -15.25 9.19
C ASN A 252 -14.58 -14.52 9.42
N GLY A 253 -13.56 -14.91 8.67
CA GLY A 253 -12.30 -14.16 8.59
C GLY A 253 -12.49 -12.83 7.86
N HIS A 254 -11.71 -11.83 8.25
CA HIS A 254 -11.76 -10.49 7.64
C HIS A 254 -11.00 -10.44 6.32
N ASP A 255 -11.47 -9.61 5.39
CA ASP A 255 -10.74 -9.36 4.15
C ASP A 255 -9.41 -8.64 4.40
N GLY A 256 -8.40 -8.99 3.61
CA GLY A 256 -7.10 -8.34 3.59
C GLY A 256 -7.19 -6.93 3.00
N LEU A 257 -6.42 -6.01 3.59
CA LEU A 257 -6.20 -4.67 3.07
C LEU A 257 -5.53 -4.66 1.69
N HIS A 258 -6.00 -3.75 0.84
CA HIS A 258 -5.36 -3.45 -0.43
C HIS A 258 -3.99 -2.80 -0.23
N GLY A 259 -2.99 -3.28 -0.96
CA GLY A 259 -1.67 -2.66 -1.03
C GLY A 259 -1.72 -1.26 -1.63
N ALA A 260 -1.03 -0.31 -1.00
CA ALA A 260 -0.86 1.03 -1.55
C ALA A 260 -0.05 1.04 -2.85
N HIS A 261 -0.49 1.88 -3.79
CA HIS A 261 0.24 2.17 -5.02
C HIS A 261 1.63 2.74 -4.74
N GLY A 262 2.59 2.39 -5.57
CA GLY A 262 3.95 2.87 -5.48
C GLY A 262 4.09 4.39 -5.71
N PRO A 263 5.14 5.00 -5.14
CA PRO A 263 5.53 6.40 -5.35
C PRO A 263 5.63 6.84 -6.82
N ILE A 264 5.51 8.16 -7.03
CA ILE A 264 5.83 8.79 -8.31
C ILE A 264 7.03 9.71 -8.12
N LEU A 265 8.14 9.42 -8.76
CA LEU A 265 9.36 10.22 -8.65
C LEU A 265 9.72 10.84 -10.00
N TYR A 266 9.86 12.16 -10.03
CA TYR A 266 10.36 12.89 -11.18
C TYR A 266 11.77 13.38 -10.89
N CYS A 267 12.74 12.95 -11.68
CA CYS A 267 14.14 13.33 -11.57
C CYS A 267 14.58 14.12 -12.80
N THR A 268 15.21 15.27 -12.59
CA THR A 268 15.89 16.05 -13.63
C THR A 268 17.31 16.31 -13.18
N ILE A 269 18.25 15.61 -13.81
CA ILE A 269 19.66 15.52 -13.41
C ILE A 269 20.54 16.06 -14.53
N ASN A 270 21.14 17.23 -14.37
CA ASN A 270 21.92 17.81 -15.48
C ASN A 270 23.17 16.98 -15.83
N ASN A 271 23.85 16.42 -14.83
CA ASN A 271 25.01 15.56 -15.01
C ASN A 271 24.93 14.36 -14.05
N ALA A 272 24.70 13.16 -14.56
CA ALA A 272 24.79 11.93 -13.79
C ALA A 272 26.17 11.28 -13.96
N GLU A 273 26.75 10.80 -12.87
CA GLU A 273 28.03 10.09 -12.83
C GLU A 273 27.88 8.75 -12.10
N GLY A 274 28.59 7.72 -12.58
CA GLY A 274 28.50 6.36 -12.04
C GLY A 274 27.33 5.55 -12.61
N ASN A 275 27.01 4.42 -11.96
CA ASN A 275 25.89 3.56 -12.32
C ASN A 275 24.70 3.84 -11.40
N ILE A 276 23.72 4.59 -11.87
CA ILE A 276 22.50 4.91 -11.12
C ILE A 276 21.54 3.73 -11.21
N VAL A 277 21.34 3.05 -10.09
CA VAL A 277 20.44 1.91 -10.00
C VAL A 277 19.12 2.36 -9.39
N ILE A 278 18.03 2.18 -10.13
CA ILE A 278 16.67 2.61 -9.72
C ILE A 278 15.82 1.38 -9.47
N TYR A 279 15.26 1.25 -8.27
CA TYR A 279 14.27 0.24 -7.93
C TYR A 279 12.88 0.83 -7.86
N ALA A 280 11.93 0.18 -8.53
CA ALA A 280 10.51 0.53 -8.49
C ALA A 280 9.66 -0.67 -8.07
N GLY A 281 8.89 -0.48 -7.00
CA GLY A 281 7.96 -1.45 -6.42
C GLY A 281 6.66 -0.79 -5.95
N ALA A 282 5.84 -1.54 -5.23
CA ALA A 282 4.61 -1.07 -4.57
C ALA A 282 4.36 -1.93 -3.32
N GLN A 283 3.30 -1.62 -2.58
CA GLN A 283 2.96 -2.38 -1.39
C GLN A 283 2.13 -3.62 -1.76
N GLU A 284 2.51 -4.78 -1.21
CA GLU A 284 1.79 -6.04 -1.34
C GLU A 284 0.41 -5.98 -0.68
N GLY A 285 -0.55 -6.75 -1.21
CA GLY A 285 -1.83 -6.94 -0.56
C GLY A 285 -1.73 -7.80 0.70
N GLN A 286 -2.54 -7.49 1.72
CA GLN A 286 -2.55 -8.24 2.98
C GLN A 286 -3.23 -9.60 2.80
N LYS A 287 -2.77 -10.63 3.51
CA LYS A 287 -3.47 -11.93 3.57
C LYS A 287 -4.85 -11.77 4.22
N GLY A 288 -5.88 -12.44 3.70
CA GLY A 288 -7.19 -12.53 4.35
C GLY A 288 -7.18 -13.37 5.62
N GLY A 289 -8.02 -13.04 6.59
CA GLY A 289 -8.16 -13.75 7.85
C GLY A 289 -8.77 -15.14 7.65
N ASP A 290 -8.37 -16.10 8.47
CA ASP A 290 -8.92 -17.45 8.41
C ASP A 290 -10.30 -17.48 9.10
N GLY A 291 -11.24 -18.27 8.60
CA GLY A 291 -12.54 -18.47 9.22
C GLY A 291 -12.45 -19.22 10.55
N GLY A 292 -13.34 -18.90 11.48
CA GLY A 292 -13.42 -19.54 12.78
C GLY A 292 -14.03 -20.94 12.69
N ASN A 293 -13.56 -21.88 13.50
CA ASN A 293 -14.16 -23.20 13.56
C ASN A 293 -15.53 -23.16 14.23
N GLY A 294 -16.46 -24.02 13.82
CA GLY A 294 -17.71 -24.24 14.54
C GLY A 294 -17.46 -24.84 15.93
N GLY A 295 -18.38 -24.60 16.86
CA GLY A 295 -18.35 -25.18 18.20
C GLY A 295 -19.02 -26.56 18.21
N ASN A 296 -18.60 -27.43 19.12
CA ASN A 296 -19.27 -28.71 19.31
C ASN A 296 -20.64 -28.49 19.93
N GLY A 297 -21.60 -29.38 19.65
CA GLY A 297 -22.82 -29.43 20.44
C GLY A 297 -22.56 -29.89 21.87
N GLY A 298 -23.40 -29.43 22.79
CA GLY A 298 -23.33 -29.80 24.20
C GLY A 298 -23.75 -31.25 24.45
N PRO A 299 -23.32 -31.84 25.58
CA PRO A 299 -23.61 -33.24 25.88
C PRO A 299 -25.12 -33.48 26.03
N GLY A 300 -25.57 -34.68 25.67
CA GLY A 300 -26.95 -35.10 25.91
C GLY A 300 -27.26 -35.27 27.40
N GLY A 301 -28.54 -35.12 27.74
CA GLY A 301 -29.01 -35.24 29.11
C GLY A 301 -28.91 -36.68 29.64
N PRO A 302 -28.71 -36.87 30.95
CA PRO A 302 -28.66 -38.21 31.52
C PRO A 302 -30.05 -38.90 31.47
N PRO A 303 -30.10 -40.25 31.44
CA PRO A 303 -31.36 -40.99 31.50
C PRO A 303 -32.07 -40.80 32.84
N GLY A 304 -33.39 -41.00 32.85
CA GLY A 304 -34.14 -41.17 34.10
C GLY A 304 -33.74 -42.44 34.84
N ASP A 305 -33.75 -42.40 36.18
CA ASP A 305 -33.34 -43.53 37.01
C ASP A 305 -34.34 -44.69 36.91
N ASN A 306 -33.84 -45.93 36.80
CA ASN A 306 -34.65 -47.14 36.80
C ASN A 306 -34.71 -47.79 38.19
N PRO A 307 -35.85 -47.79 38.90
CA PRO A 307 -35.96 -48.41 40.22
C PRO A 307 -36.18 -49.93 40.22
N GLY A 308 -36.30 -50.57 39.03
CA GLY A 308 -36.61 -51.99 38.81
C GLY A 308 -38.06 -52.38 39.17
N PRO A 309 -38.82 -53.15 38.35
CA PRO A 309 -38.44 -53.83 37.10
C PRO A 309 -38.85 -53.04 35.84
N CYS A 310 -38.47 -51.77 35.72
CA CYS A 310 -38.76 -50.97 34.53
C CYS A 310 -37.72 -51.21 33.42
N THR A 311 -38.02 -50.78 32.20
CA THR A 311 -37.04 -50.73 31.10
C THR A 311 -36.05 -49.58 31.35
N ASN A 312 -34.76 -49.78 31.04
CA ASN A 312 -33.76 -48.73 31.15
C ASN A 312 -34.02 -47.60 30.13
N ALA A 313 -33.87 -46.36 30.57
CA ALA A 313 -33.79 -45.20 29.69
C ALA A 313 -32.36 -45.00 29.17
N GLN A 314 -32.22 -44.27 28.07
CA GLN A 314 -30.95 -43.90 27.45
C GLN A 314 -30.62 -42.43 27.70
N SER A 315 -29.33 -42.09 27.66
CA SER A 315 -28.92 -40.69 27.58
C SER A 315 -29.49 -40.04 26.32
N GLY A 316 -29.71 -38.73 26.37
CA GLY A 316 -29.98 -37.95 25.17
C GLY A 316 -28.77 -37.93 24.24
N SER A 317 -28.99 -37.59 22.97
CA SER A 317 -27.91 -37.36 22.01
C SER A 317 -27.18 -36.05 22.31
N GLN A 318 -25.95 -35.93 21.81
CA GLN A 318 -25.25 -34.65 21.76
C GLN A 318 -26.07 -33.63 20.96
N GLY A 319 -25.96 -32.35 21.31
CA GLY A 319 -26.43 -31.28 20.44
C GLY A 319 -25.72 -31.32 19.08
N ASN A 320 -26.33 -30.75 18.05
CA ASN A 320 -25.66 -30.59 16.76
C ASN A 320 -24.47 -29.63 16.93
N GLY A 321 -23.38 -29.82 16.19
CA GLY A 321 -22.31 -28.83 16.13
C GLY A 321 -22.66 -27.63 15.27
N GLY A 322 -21.83 -26.60 15.36
CA GLY A 322 -21.94 -25.39 14.56
C GLY A 322 -21.20 -25.49 13.24
N ASP A 323 -21.61 -24.67 12.28
CA ASP A 323 -20.89 -24.49 11.01
C ASP A 323 -19.55 -23.75 11.25
N GLY A 324 -18.56 -24.02 10.41
CA GLY A 324 -17.34 -23.22 10.31
C GLY A 324 -17.62 -21.91 9.56
N GLY A 325 -16.88 -20.86 9.89
CA GLY A 325 -16.96 -19.57 9.19
C GLY A 325 -16.12 -19.56 7.90
N ASP A 326 -16.46 -18.65 7.00
CA ASP A 326 -15.74 -18.45 5.74
C ASP A 326 -14.39 -17.76 5.98
N GLY A 327 -13.39 -18.03 5.12
CA GLY A 327 -12.14 -17.30 5.09
C GLY A 327 -12.28 -15.96 4.36
N GLY A 328 -11.57 -14.93 4.84
CA GLY A 328 -11.54 -13.62 4.20
C GLY A 328 -10.78 -13.63 2.88
N LYS A 329 -11.17 -12.75 1.95
CA LYS A 329 -10.45 -12.53 0.69
C LYS A 329 -9.10 -11.86 0.94
N GLY A 330 -8.06 -12.24 0.21
CA GLY A 330 -6.78 -11.54 0.21
C GLY A 330 -6.88 -10.15 -0.46
N GLY A 331 -6.20 -9.17 0.09
CA GLY A 331 -6.20 -7.81 -0.47
C GLY A 331 -5.48 -7.74 -1.82
N ASN A 332 -5.94 -6.91 -2.75
CA ASN A 332 -5.24 -6.71 -4.01
C ASN A 332 -3.87 -6.03 -3.79
N GLY A 333 -2.88 -6.28 -4.64
CA GLY A 333 -1.59 -5.58 -4.61
C GLY A 333 -1.67 -4.17 -5.20
N GLY A 334 -0.80 -3.28 -4.74
CA GLY A 334 -0.68 -1.93 -5.28
C GLY A 334 -0.03 -1.87 -6.67
N ASP A 335 -0.46 -0.90 -7.48
CA ASP A 335 0.21 -0.59 -8.76
C ASP A 335 1.64 -0.11 -8.51
N GLY A 336 2.60 -0.57 -9.32
CA GLY A 336 4.02 -0.25 -9.20
C GLY A 336 4.35 1.24 -9.31
N SER A 337 5.46 1.62 -8.69
CA SER A 337 5.99 3.00 -8.74
C SER A 337 6.27 3.48 -10.16
N GLN A 338 6.20 4.80 -10.35
CA GLN A 338 6.48 5.46 -11.63
C GLN A 338 7.66 6.42 -11.45
N VAL A 339 8.78 6.13 -12.12
CA VAL A 339 10.00 6.95 -12.06
C VAL A 339 10.31 7.53 -13.44
N TYR A 340 10.40 8.85 -13.51
CA TYR A 340 10.77 9.59 -14.72
C TYR A 340 12.12 10.23 -14.50
N PHE A 341 13.14 9.75 -15.18
CA PHE A 341 14.52 10.10 -14.91
C PHE A 341 15.16 10.72 -16.15
N THR A 342 15.30 12.04 -16.17
CA THR A 342 15.95 12.76 -17.27
C THR A 342 17.35 13.14 -16.84
N TYR A 343 18.36 12.80 -17.67
CA TYR A 343 19.74 12.97 -17.26
C TYR A 343 20.71 13.34 -18.38
N GLY A 344 21.69 14.19 -18.08
CA GLY A 344 22.90 14.35 -18.91
C GLY A 344 24.10 13.63 -18.30
N GLY A 345 25.31 13.90 -18.82
CA GLY A 345 26.56 13.38 -18.25
C GLY A 345 27.00 12.02 -18.79
N THR A 346 27.94 11.37 -18.11
CA THR A 346 28.57 10.10 -18.53
C THR A 346 28.08 8.87 -17.78
N GLY A 347 27.21 9.05 -16.79
CA GLY A 347 26.63 7.96 -16.00
C GLY A 347 25.73 7.04 -16.82
N THR A 348 25.40 5.91 -16.22
CA THR A 348 24.44 4.92 -16.76
C THR A 348 23.27 4.79 -15.81
N VAL A 349 22.10 4.39 -16.33
CA VAL A 349 20.90 4.13 -15.54
C VAL A 349 20.50 2.68 -15.72
N SER A 350 20.43 1.94 -14.62
CA SER A 350 20.07 0.52 -14.57
C SER A 350 18.73 0.35 -13.86
N PRO A 351 17.61 0.11 -14.58
CA PRO A 351 16.32 -0.11 -13.96
C PRO A 351 16.25 -1.50 -13.32
N MET A 352 15.70 -1.56 -12.11
CA MET A 352 15.31 -2.78 -11.40
C MET A 352 13.85 -2.69 -10.98
N PHE A 353 13.13 -3.79 -11.17
CA PHE A 353 11.71 -3.88 -10.83
C PHE A 353 11.55 -4.93 -9.74
N GLY A 354 10.87 -4.58 -8.64
CA GLY A 354 10.57 -5.54 -7.58
C GLY A 354 9.77 -6.73 -8.09
N HIS A 355 8.84 -6.45 -8.99
CA HIS A 355 7.93 -7.42 -9.59
C HIS A 355 7.57 -7.01 -11.01
N THR A 356 7.29 -8.01 -11.86
CA THR A 356 6.91 -7.78 -13.27
C THR A 356 5.47 -7.30 -13.43
N ASN A 357 4.61 -7.47 -12.42
CA ASN A 357 3.17 -7.14 -12.44
C ASN A 357 2.78 -6.28 -11.22
N GLY A 358 3.58 -5.29 -10.84
CA GLY A 358 3.31 -4.51 -9.62
C GLY A 358 3.40 -5.36 -8.36
N ALA A 359 2.84 -4.90 -7.26
CA ALA A 359 2.83 -5.70 -6.04
C ALA A 359 1.87 -6.90 -6.17
N LYS A 360 2.18 -8.03 -5.51
CA LYS A 360 1.31 -9.21 -5.54
C LYS A 360 0.07 -8.95 -4.67
N GLY A 361 -1.01 -9.63 -5.02
CA GLY A 361 -2.16 -9.74 -4.14
C GLY A 361 -1.86 -10.63 -2.95
N GLY A 362 -2.52 -10.34 -1.84
CA GLY A 362 -2.50 -11.16 -0.64
C GLY A 362 -3.14 -12.51 -0.88
N SER A 363 -2.67 -13.52 -0.14
CA SER A 363 -3.29 -14.84 -0.17
C SER A 363 -4.65 -14.83 0.52
N ARG A 364 -5.55 -15.72 0.10
CA ARG A 364 -6.81 -15.98 0.80
C ARG A 364 -6.65 -16.45 2.24
N GLY A 365 -7.67 -16.17 3.04
CA GLY A 365 -7.92 -16.86 4.31
C GLY A 365 -8.41 -18.29 4.10
N GLN A 366 -8.04 -19.17 5.02
CA GLN A 366 -8.55 -20.54 5.06
C GLN A 366 -9.98 -20.58 5.60
N ARG A 367 -10.73 -21.61 5.24
CA ARG A 367 -12.06 -21.87 5.83
C ARG A 367 -11.96 -22.34 7.28
N GLY A 368 -12.97 -22.02 8.08
CA GLY A 368 -13.22 -22.67 9.36
C GLY A 368 -13.83 -24.06 9.16
N THR A 369 -13.53 -24.99 10.06
CA THR A 369 -14.11 -26.34 10.04
C THR A 369 -15.41 -26.40 10.83
N GLY A 370 -16.46 -27.01 10.26
CA GLY A 370 -17.69 -27.31 11.00
C GLY A 370 -17.50 -28.47 11.99
N PHE A 371 -18.39 -28.57 12.97
CA PHE A 371 -18.46 -29.72 13.87
C PHE A 371 -19.81 -30.45 13.70
N GLU A 372 -19.79 -31.79 13.79
CA GLU A 372 -20.94 -32.72 13.78
C GLU A 372 -22.28 -32.15 13.25
N ASP A 373 -22.67 -32.54 12.03
CA ASP A 373 -23.78 -31.97 11.25
C ASP A 373 -23.58 -30.52 10.76
N GLY A 374 -22.62 -29.79 11.31
CA GLY A 374 -22.15 -28.50 10.82
C GLY A 374 -21.30 -28.62 9.55
N LYS A 375 -21.43 -27.64 8.67
CA LYS A 375 -20.67 -27.54 7.41
C LYS A 375 -19.36 -26.81 7.63
N ASP A 376 -18.35 -27.16 6.84
CA ASP A 376 -17.17 -26.30 6.66
C ASP A 376 -17.57 -24.98 5.98
N GLY A 377 -16.86 -23.90 6.31
CA GLY A 377 -16.96 -22.66 5.55
C GLY A 377 -16.31 -22.76 4.18
N GLU A 378 -16.29 -21.66 3.43
CA GLU A 378 -15.56 -21.55 2.17
C GLU A 378 -14.24 -20.80 2.37
N PRO A 379 -13.14 -21.20 1.69
CA PRO A 379 -11.92 -20.41 1.70
C PRO A 379 -12.14 -19.11 0.91
N GLY A 380 -11.45 -18.03 1.28
CA GLY A 380 -11.54 -16.78 0.54
C GLY A 380 -10.91 -16.85 -0.86
N ASP A 381 -10.94 -15.75 -1.59
CA ASP A 381 -10.20 -15.58 -2.85
C ASP A 381 -8.82 -14.96 -2.63
N ASN A 382 -7.89 -15.19 -3.56
CA ASN A 382 -6.64 -14.42 -3.57
C ASN A 382 -6.91 -12.99 -4.06
N GLY A 383 -6.08 -12.05 -3.64
CA GLY A 383 -6.04 -10.72 -4.21
C GLY A 383 -5.45 -10.70 -5.61
N ASP A 384 -5.88 -9.74 -6.42
CA ASP A 384 -5.31 -9.50 -7.74
C ASP A 384 -3.95 -8.77 -7.63
N PRO A 385 -2.98 -9.06 -8.52
CA PRO A 385 -1.76 -8.27 -8.60
C PRO A 385 -2.03 -6.85 -9.13
N GLY A 386 -1.12 -5.91 -8.83
CA GLY A 386 -1.18 -4.55 -9.33
C GLY A 386 -0.74 -4.39 -10.79
N ALA A 387 -0.74 -3.16 -11.28
CA ALA A 387 -0.10 -2.82 -12.56
C ALA A 387 1.44 -2.78 -12.42
N PRO A 388 2.20 -3.11 -13.49
CA PRO A 388 3.66 -3.06 -13.47
C PRO A 388 4.22 -1.68 -13.12
N PRO A 389 5.37 -1.62 -12.42
CA PRO A 389 6.12 -0.37 -12.26
C PRO A 389 6.64 0.15 -13.60
N VAL A 390 6.90 1.46 -13.65
CA VAL A 390 7.42 2.15 -14.83
C VAL A 390 8.70 2.90 -14.45
N ILE A 391 9.80 2.63 -15.13
CA ILE A 391 11.01 3.46 -15.07
C ILE A 391 11.29 3.96 -16.49
N LYS A 392 11.28 5.28 -16.68
CA LYS A 392 11.61 5.93 -17.96
C LYS A 392 12.84 6.78 -17.77
N ALA A 393 13.98 6.29 -18.26
CA ALA A 393 15.24 7.01 -18.24
C ALA A 393 15.54 7.61 -19.61
N VAL A 394 15.64 8.93 -19.69
CA VAL A 394 15.89 9.67 -20.94
C VAL A 394 17.19 10.46 -20.78
N ARG A 395 18.13 10.25 -21.72
CA ARG A 395 19.36 11.03 -21.76
C ARG A 395 19.14 12.31 -22.57
N ASN A 396 19.56 13.45 -22.03
CA ASN A 396 19.48 14.78 -22.65
C ASN A 396 20.55 14.99 -23.72
#